data_AF-A0A950LUV3-F1
#
_entry.id   AF-A0A950LUV3-F1
#
_cell.length_a   1.000
_cell.length_b   1.000
_cell.length_c   1.000
_cell.angle_alpha   90.00
_cell.angle_beta   90.00
_cell.angle_gamma   90.00
#
_symmetry.space_group_name_H-M   'P 1'
#
loop_
_entity.id
_entity.type
_entity.pdbx_description
1 polymer ?
#
loop_
_entity_poly.entity_id
_entity_poly.type
_entity_poly.pdbx_seq_one_letter_code
_entity_poly.pdbx_strand_id
1 'polypeptide(L)'
;MSADDTLVITRHFKAAPARVFAAFTEKPLMQAWFGPETHTCPACDVDARVGGKYRIEIHSAAGRVDVVTGEFREIEPPERLVFTWGWLKGVDRSPETLVTITLRPRDGGVDLTLEQTGFATREDRDGHAEGWTSSFNDLDAMLAGRPRPSTPTPTILGDHRSSYVRSARIGFAEKGVACALQPARPQSPEILALNPFGKMPTLRWGELTLYETSAILRHLDETCPGPALMPRDPGARAKAEQWISAINCYAYPAMVRDYVLQYAFPRGPDGAPNRAVIDAALPEIRKMCGALDKALGANDFLAGGTMSAPDILLAPIIASVRAMPDGAALLAPYANLRRANEKFVARPSYLHASKPPEAA
;
A
#
# COMPACT_ATOMS: atom_id res chain seq x y z
N MET A 1 27.23 -14.23 20.12
CA MET A 1 26.29 -13.23 19.59
C MET A 1 27.07 -12.38 18.60
N SER A 2 26.66 -12.37 17.35
CA SER A 2 27.29 -11.53 16.31
C SER A 2 26.53 -10.20 16.26
N ALA A 3 27.17 -9.08 15.91
CA ALA A 3 26.47 -7.79 15.82
C ALA A 3 25.23 -7.80 14.88
N ASP A 4 25.10 -8.82 14.04
CA ASP A 4 23.98 -8.99 13.12
C ASP A 4 22.71 -9.56 13.74
N ASP A 5 22.78 -10.15 14.94
CA ASP A 5 21.64 -10.79 15.63
C ASP A 5 20.93 -9.88 16.64
N THR A 6 21.37 -8.63 16.72
CA THR A 6 20.96 -7.67 17.75
C THR A 6 20.40 -6.39 17.11
N LEU A 7 19.27 -5.92 17.61
CA LEU A 7 18.64 -4.64 17.28
C LEU A 7 18.84 -3.68 18.45
N VAL A 8 19.29 -2.46 18.18
CA VAL A 8 19.35 -1.37 19.17
C VAL A 8 18.61 -0.15 18.63
N ILE A 9 17.66 0.38 19.40
CA ILE A 9 16.92 1.60 19.11
C ILE A 9 17.01 2.54 20.31
N THR A 10 17.40 3.79 20.08
CA THR A 10 17.36 4.84 21.11
C THR A 10 16.33 5.90 20.71
N ARG A 11 15.47 6.27 21.65
CA ARG A 11 14.42 7.28 21.46
C ARG A 11 14.28 8.16 22.70
N HIS A 12 14.25 9.47 22.50
CA HIS A 12 13.94 10.42 23.56
C HIS A 12 12.43 10.67 23.65
N PHE A 13 11.88 10.66 24.86
CA PHE A 13 10.48 11.00 25.14
C PHE A 13 10.38 12.16 26.12
N LYS A 14 9.50 13.12 25.84
CA LYS A 14 9.20 14.24 26.76
C LYS A 14 8.19 13.82 27.84
N ALA A 15 8.57 12.82 28.64
CA ALA A 15 7.78 12.29 29.74
C ALA A 15 8.68 11.81 30.88
N ALA A 16 8.11 11.70 32.09
CA ALA A 16 8.83 11.11 33.22
C ALA A 16 9.13 9.62 32.95
N PRO A 17 10.29 9.09 33.36
CA PRO A 17 10.63 7.67 33.21
C PRO A 17 9.55 6.72 33.72
N ALA A 18 8.91 7.05 34.85
CA ALA A 18 7.83 6.26 35.42
C ALA A 18 6.60 6.14 34.49
N ARG A 19 6.27 7.19 33.72
CA ARG A 19 5.19 7.13 32.73
C ARG A 19 5.53 6.26 31.54
N VAL A 20 6.78 6.31 31.07
CA VAL A 20 7.25 5.45 29.98
C VAL A 20 7.32 4.00 30.44
N PHE A 21 7.82 3.75 31.65
CA PHE A 21 7.83 2.42 32.25
C PHE A 21 6.42 1.82 32.37
N ALA A 22 5.48 2.59 32.93
CA ALA A 22 4.08 2.20 33.04
C ALA A 22 3.46 1.80 31.69
N ALA A 23 3.87 2.45 30.58
CA ALA A 23 3.40 2.11 29.25
C ALA A 23 3.76 0.69 28.79
N PHE A 24 4.77 0.04 29.40
CA PHE A 24 5.14 -1.35 29.11
C PHE A 24 4.57 -2.37 30.11
N THR A 25 4.00 -1.93 31.22
CA THR A 25 3.58 -2.81 32.32
C THR A 25 2.10 -2.72 32.66
N GLU A 26 1.42 -1.63 32.29
CA GLU A 26 0.01 -1.42 32.59
C GLU A 26 -0.86 -1.70 31.36
N LYS A 27 -1.80 -2.64 31.50
CA LYS A 27 -2.70 -3.08 30.42
C LYS A 27 -3.38 -1.92 29.65
N PRO A 28 -4.01 -0.92 30.31
CA PRO A 28 -4.70 0.13 29.56
C PRO A 28 -3.76 1.00 28.73
N LEU A 29 -2.53 1.21 29.23
CA LEU A 29 -1.52 1.98 28.50
C LEU A 29 -0.98 1.17 27.33
N MET A 30 -0.62 -0.10 27.54
CA MET A 30 -0.17 -0.99 26.46
C MET A 30 -1.19 -1.04 25.31
N GLN A 31 -2.48 -1.23 25.61
CA GLN A 31 -3.53 -1.26 24.57
C GLN A 31 -3.62 0.04 23.76
N ALA A 32 -3.25 1.17 24.35
CA ALA A 32 -3.37 2.48 23.72
C ALA A 32 -2.27 2.78 22.69
N TRP A 33 -1.06 2.22 22.83
CA TRP A 33 0.06 2.53 21.92
C TRP A 33 0.70 1.32 21.23
N PHE A 34 0.53 0.11 21.77
CA PHE A 34 1.31 -1.03 21.28
C PHE A 34 0.91 -1.42 19.85
N GLY A 35 1.92 -1.75 19.05
CA GLY A 35 1.80 -2.04 17.62
C GLY A 35 2.15 -0.84 16.71
N PRO A 36 2.49 -1.08 15.43
CA PRO A 36 2.79 0.00 14.48
C PRO A 36 1.60 0.95 14.24
N GLU A 37 1.86 2.15 13.71
CA GLU A 37 0.85 3.22 13.46
C GLU A 37 -0.33 2.82 12.56
N THR A 38 -0.21 1.72 11.82
CA THR A 38 -1.26 1.13 10.97
C THR A 38 -2.07 0.02 11.65
N HIS A 39 -1.76 -0.28 12.91
CA HIS A 39 -2.34 -1.38 13.67
C HIS A 39 -2.99 -0.88 14.97
N THR A 40 -3.83 -1.72 15.56
CA THR A 40 -4.41 -1.52 16.88
C THR A 40 -4.08 -2.68 17.82
N CYS A 41 -4.21 -2.46 19.13
CA CYS A 41 -3.99 -3.49 20.15
C CYS A 41 -5.27 -3.71 20.97
N PRO A 42 -6.32 -4.34 20.40
CA PRO A 42 -7.60 -4.48 21.08
C PRO A 42 -7.54 -5.48 22.24
N ALA A 43 -6.63 -6.46 22.21
CA ALA A 43 -6.48 -7.47 23.25
C ALA A 43 -5.03 -7.50 23.77
N CYS A 44 -4.88 -7.29 25.07
CA CYS A 44 -3.61 -7.33 25.79
C CYS A 44 -3.84 -7.96 27.16
N ASP A 45 -3.19 -9.08 27.44
CA ASP A 45 -3.11 -9.67 28.76
C ASP A 45 -1.67 -9.57 29.24
N VAL A 46 -1.48 -9.01 30.43
CA VAL A 46 -0.16 -8.72 30.99
C VAL A 46 -0.16 -9.00 32.49
N ASP A 47 0.73 -9.89 32.92
CA ASP A 47 1.05 -10.16 34.33
C ASP A 47 2.42 -9.55 34.61
N ALA A 48 2.46 -8.26 34.95
CA ALA A 48 3.70 -7.48 35.08
C ALA A 48 4.44 -7.73 36.40
N ARG A 49 4.95 -8.96 36.56
CA ARG A 49 5.86 -9.39 37.63
C ARG A 49 6.93 -10.29 37.03
N VAL A 50 8.06 -10.45 37.71
CA VAL A 50 9.08 -11.43 37.29
C VAL A 50 8.47 -12.84 37.20
N GLY A 51 8.68 -13.49 36.06
CA GLY A 51 8.06 -14.78 35.70
C GLY A 51 6.61 -14.69 35.21
N GLY A 52 6.02 -13.49 35.23
CA GLY A 52 4.68 -13.23 34.70
C GLY A 52 4.69 -13.21 33.18
N LYS A 53 3.58 -13.67 32.59
CA LYS A 53 3.43 -13.83 31.14
C LYS A 53 2.58 -12.72 30.53
N TYR A 54 2.78 -12.49 29.24
CA TYR A 54 1.93 -11.60 28.47
C TYR A 54 1.52 -12.21 27.14
N ARG A 55 0.39 -11.73 26.63
CA ARG A 55 -0.16 -12.03 25.31
C ARG A 55 -0.76 -10.75 24.74
N ILE A 56 -0.30 -10.35 23.55
CA ILE A 56 -0.75 -9.12 22.89
C ILE A 56 -1.18 -9.47 21.48
N GLU A 57 -2.34 -8.97 21.07
CA GLU A 57 -2.84 -9.08 19.70
C GLU A 57 -2.70 -7.74 18.98
N ILE A 58 -2.05 -7.77 17.82
CA ILE A 58 -1.80 -6.62 16.96
C ILE A 58 -2.66 -6.80 15.71
N HIS A 59 -3.64 -5.92 15.54
CA HIS A 59 -4.67 -5.99 14.51
C HIS A 59 -4.38 -4.97 13.43
N SER A 60 -4.22 -5.41 12.18
CA SER A 60 -4.09 -4.51 11.03
C SER A 60 -5.46 -4.00 10.57
N ALA A 61 -5.47 -2.85 9.88
CA ALA A 61 -6.68 -2.35 9.22
C ALA A 61 -7.27 -3.34 8.16
N ALA A 62 -6.44 -4.24 7.62
CA ALA A 62 -6.84 -5.26 6.65
C ALA A 62 -7.42 -6.54 7.32
N GLY A 63 -7.57 -6.57 8.65
CA GLY A 63 -8.12 -7.71 9.39
C GLY A 63 -7.13 -8.82 9.73
N ARG A 64 -5.83 -8.68 9.40
CA ARG A 64 -4.77 -9.57 9.90
C ARG A 64 -4.60 -9.36 11.41
N VAL A 65 -4.48 -10.46 12.15
CA VAL A 65 -4.20 -10.48 13.59
C VAL A 65 -2.88 -11.21 13.82
N ASP A 66 -1.88 -10.47 14.32
CA ASP A 66 -0.58 -11.01 14.73
C ASP A 66 -0.55 -11.09 16.26
N VAL A 67 -0.10 -12.22 16.81
CA VAL A 67 -0.08 -12.43 18.26
C VAL A 67 1.35 -12.58 18.74
N VAL A 68 1.73 -11.80 19.74
CA VAL A 68 3.02 -11.94 20.44
C VAL A 68 2.79 -12.44 21.86
N THR A 69 3.66 -13.34 22.31
CA THR A 69 3.68 -13.85 23.68
C THR A 69 5.08 -13.82 24.26
N GLY A 70 5.15 -13.69 25.58
CA GLY A 70 6.41 -13.59 26.28
C GLY A 70 6.29 -13.68 27.80
N GLU A 71 7.43 -13.57 28.46
CA GLU A 71 7.57 -13.62 29.91
C GLU A 71 8.53 -12.52 30.38
N PHE A 72 8.17 -11.83 31.46
CA PHE A 72 9.04 -10.85 32.10
C PHE A 72 10.16 -11.57 32.87
N ARG A 73 11.41 -11.25 32.54
CA ARG A 73 12.61 -11.79 33.17
C ARG A 73 13.13 -10.86 34.29
N GLU A 74 13.10 -9.55 34.06
CA GLU A 74 13.53 -8.54 35.03
C GLU A 74 12.54 -7.36 35.00
N ILE A 75 12.19 -6.83 36.18
CA ILE A 75 11.34 -5.64 36.33
C ILE A 75 11.94 -4.77 37.43
N GLU A 76 12.53 -3.63 37.06
CA GLU A 76 13.16 -2.67 37.97
C GLU A 76 12.61 -1.26 37.68
N PRO A 77 11.47 -0.88 38.29
CA PRO A 77 10.85 0.41 38.02
C PRO A 77 11.70 1.59 38.54
N PRO A 78 11.79 2.72 37.82
CA PRO A 78 11.35 2.94 36.44
C PRO A 78 12.48 2.76 35.42
N GLU A 79 13.58 2.09 35.76
CA GLU A 79 14.84 2.15 35.02
C GLU A 79 15.02 1.04 33.98
N ARG A 80 14.50 -0.17 34.24
CA ARG A 80 14.85 -1.33 33.44
C ARG A 80 13.75 -2.39 33.41
N LEU A 81 13.54 -2.94 32.22
CA LEU A 81 12.60 -4.03 31.96
C LEU A 81 13.22 -5.02 30.99
N VAL A 82 13.19 -6.31 31.31
CA VAL A 82 13.65 -7.38 30.41
C VAL A 82 12.55 -8.40 30.24
N PHE A 83 12.24 -8.75 29.00
CA PHE A 83 11.19 -9.72 28.69
C PHE A 83 11.49 -10.48 27.41
N THR A 84 10.96 -11.70 27.32
CA THR A 84 11.11 -12.52 26.12
C THR A 84 10.06 -12.20 25.09
N TRP A 85 10.36 -12.39 23.81
CA TRP A 85 9.45 -12.09 22.70
C TRP A 85 9.41 -13.24 21.71
N GLY A 86 8.20 -13.67 21.35
CA GLY A 86 7.98 -14.63 20.28
C GLY A 86 6.59 -14.51 19.64
N TRP A 87 6.55 -14.61 18.31
CA TRP A 87 5.30 -14.61 17.53
C TRP A 87 4.60 -15.95 17.66
N LEU A 88 3.30 -15.94 17.96
CA LEU A 88 2.46 -17.13 18.02
C LEU A 88 1.68 -17.27 16.70
N LYS A 89 1.88 -18.39 16.00
CA LYS A 89 1.16 -18.77 14.78
C LYS A 89 0.43 -20.10 15.02
N GLY A 90 -0.84 -20.02 15.40
CA GLY A 90 -1.59 -21.20 15.82
C GLY A 90 -1.04 -21.75 17.14
N VAL A 91 -0.49 -22.96 17.11
CA VAL A 91 0.18 -23.59 18.27
C VAL A 91 1.71 -23.39 18.26
N ASP A 92 2.28 -22.97 17.13
CA ASP A 92 3.72 -22.79 16.98
C ASP A 92 4.14 -21.40 17.46
N ARG A 93 5.29 -21.33 18.15
CA ARG A 93 5.92 -20.08 18.57
C ARG A 93 7.24 -19.90 17.82
N SER A 94 7.49 -18.70 17.32
CA SER A 94 8.78 -18.35 16.72
C SER A 94 9.93 -18.56 17.72
N PRO A 95 11.18 -18.64 17.25
CA PRO A 95 12.34 -18.53 18.13
C PRO A 95 12.20 -17.34 19.07
N GLU A 96 12.55 -17.57 20.33
CA GLU A 96 12.48 -16.57 21.38
C GLU A 96 13.62 -15.56 21.22
N THR A 97 13.28 -14.28 21.25
CA THR A 97 14.24 -13.16 21.35
C THR A 97 14.12 -12.51 22.72
N LEU A 98 15.14 -11.76 23.14
CA LEU A 98 15.16 -11.09 24.44
C LEU A 98 15.14 -9.58 24.24
N VAL A 99 14.11 -8.90 24.74
CA VAL A 99 13.98 -7.45 24.71
C VAL A 99 14.40 -6.87 26.06
N THR A 100 15.30 -5.90 26.01
CA THR A 100 15.78 -5.12 27.15
C THR A 100 15.44 -3.65 26.91
N ILE A 101 14.66 -3.06 27.82
CA ILE A 101 14.35 -1.63 27.83
C ILE A 101 15.14 -1.01 28.98
N THR A 102 15.91 0.03 28.66
CA THR A 102 16.61 0.87 29.65
C THR A 102 16.12 2.30 29.54
N LEU A 103 15.75 2.91 30.66
CA LEU A 103 15.21 4.25 30.76
C LEU A 103 16.19 5.12 31.57
N ARG A 104 16.70 6.19 30.95
CA ARG A 104 17.63 7.13 31.59
C ARG A 104 17.07 8.56 31.54
N PRO A 105 16.83 9.21 32.70
CA PRO A 105 16.39 10.61 32.72
C PRO A 105 17.37 11.50 31.96
N ARG A 106 16.87 12.36 31.08
CA ARG A 106 17.68 13.30 30.29
C ARG A 106 16.83 14.48 29.83
N ASP A 107 17.38 15.70 29.81
CA ASP A 107 16.78 16.88 29.17
C ASP A 107 15.30 17.16 29.53
N GLY A 108 14.89 16.88 30.78
CA GLY A 108 13.51 17.05 31.26
C GLY A 108 12.53 15.97 30.77
N GLY A 109 13.04 14.90 30.17
CA GLY A 109 12.34 13.70 29.74
C GLY A 109 13.14 12.43 30.06
N VAL A 110 13.09 11.45 29.17
CA VAL A 110 13.78 10.17 29.33
C VAL A 110 14.27 9.65 27.98
N ASP A 111 15.52 9.17 27.96
CA ASP A 111 16.04 8.37 26.87
C ASP A 111 15.68 6.90 27.12
N LEU A 112 14.91 6.33 26.20
CA LEU A 112 14.65 4.91 26.10
C LEU A 112 15.68 4.29 25.17
N THR A 113 16.35 3.23 25.63
CA THR A 113 17.12 2.32 24.79
C THR A 113 16.47 0.95 24.80
N LEU A 114 16.03 0.50 23.62
CA LEU A 114 15.58 -0.86 23.37
C LEU A 114 16.73 -1.63 22.75
N GLU A 115 17.10 -2.75 23.37
CA GLU A 115 18.00 -3.75 22.81
C GLU A 115 17.24 -5.07 22.68
N GLN A 116 17.16 -5.64 21.48
CA GLN A 116 16.53 -6.94 21.24
C GLN A 116 17.54 -7.89 20.59
N THR A 117 17.81 -9.02 21.26
CA THR A 117 18.83 -10.00 20.86
C THR A 117 18.22 -11.36 20.51
N GLY A 118 18.98 -12.17 19.77
CA GLY A 118 18.62 -13.56 19.46
C GLY A 118 17.86 -13.75 18.14
N PHE A 119 17.92 -12.77 17.23
CA PHE A 119 17.30 -12.92 15.91
C PHE A 119 17.98 -14.01 15.10
N ALA A 120 17.18 -14.89 14.49
CA ALA A 120 17.66 -15.95 13.61
C ALA A 120 18.15 -15.42 12.26
N THR A 121 17.54 -14.33 11.78
CA THR A 121 17.85 -13.73 10.47
C THR A 121 17.93 -12.20 10.57
N ARG A 122 18.70 -11.58 9.66
CA ARG A 122 18.74 -10.12 9.52
C ARG A 122 17.38 -9.55 9.07
N GLU A 123 16.66 -10.28 8.22
CA GLU A 123 15.32 -9.88 7.75
C GLU A 123 14.33 -9.75 8.91
N ASP A 124 14.31 -10.73 9.82
CA ASP A 124 13.47 -10.66 11.02
C ASP A 124 13.84 -9.47 11.90
N ARG A 125 15.15 -9.25 12.14
CA ARG A 125 15.66 -8.12 12.92
C ARG A 125 15.22 -6.78 12.32
N ASP A 126 15.39 -6.61 11.01
CA ASP A 126 15.08 -5.36 10.31
C ASP A 126 13.57 -5.09 10.31
N GLY A 127 12.74 -6.14 10.16
CA GLY A 127 11.29 -6.02 10.34
C GLY A 127 10.87 -5.60 11.75
N HIS A 128 11.55 -6.08 12.80
CA HIS A 128 11.32 -5.62 14.16
C HIS A 128 11.79 -4.16 14.35
N ALA A 129 12.87 -3.75 13.69
CA ALA A 129 13.35 -2.36 13.72
C ALA A 129 12.30 -1.38 13.20
N GLU A 130 11.68 -1.70 12.06
CA GLU A 130 10.57 -0.94 11.48
C GLU A 130 9.35 -0.93 12.41
N GLY A 131 8.95 -2.10 12.91
CA GLY A 131 7.79 -2.25 13.81
C GLY A 131 7.92 -1.46 15.10
N TRP A 132 9.07 -1.56 15.79
CA TRP A 132 9.34 -0.81 17.02
C TRP A 132 9.44 0.69 16.78
N THR A 133 10.10 1.10 15.70
CA THR A 133 10.24 2.53 15.36
C THR A 133 8.89 3.19 15.13
N SER A 134 7.99 2.52 14.41
CA SER A 134 6.61 2.99 14.21
C SER A 134 5.81 2.95 15.52
N SER A 135 5.90 1.88 16.30
CA SER A 135 5.22 1.80 17.61
C SER A 135 5.64 2.91 18.58
N PHE A 136 6.90 3.35 18.53
CA PHE A 136 7.38 4.47 19.35
C PHE A 136 6.83 5.83 18.92
N ASN A 137 6.35 6.00 17.68
CA ASN A 137 5.61 7.21 17.30
C ASN A 137 4.26 7.28 18.05
N ASP A 138 3.56 6.15 18.17
CA ASP A 138 2.31 6.03 18.92
C ASP A 138 2.53 6.23 20.43
N LEU A 139 3.62 5.68 20.97
CA LEU A 139 4.00 5.91 22.37
C LEU A 139 4.24 7.40 22.65
N ASP A 140 4.96 8.10 21.78
CA ASP A 140 5.19 9.55 21.94
C ASP A 140 3.88 10.34 21.88
N ALA A 141 3.00 10.02 20.94
CA ALA A 141 1.68 10.65 20.85
C ALA A 141 0.84 10.44 22.11
N MET A 142 0.75 9.19 22.61
CA MET A 142 0.03 8.86 23.84
C MET A 142 0.61 9.61 25.05
N LEU A 143 1.95 9.63 25.20
CA LEU A 143 2.61 10.32 26.30
C LEU A 143 2.36 11.84 26.28
N ALA A 144 2.26 12.42 25.08
CA ALA A 144 1.93 13.82 24.86
C ALA A 144 0.41 14.13 24.95
N GLY A 145 -0.44 13.13 25.20
CA GLY A 145 -1.90 13.29 25.21
C GLY A 145 -2.50 13.62 23.84
N ARG A 146 -1.78 13.31 22.77
CA ARG A 146 -2.26 13.42 21.39
C ARG A 146 -2.98 12.13 20.99
N PRO A 147 -4.01 12.19 20.13
CA PRO A 147 -4.57 10.99 19.54
C PRO A 147 -3.48 10.20 18.81
N ARG A 148 -3.62 8.87 18.78
CA ARG A 148 -2.75 7.99 18.00
C ARG A 148 -2.68 8.55 16.57
N PRO A 149 -1.49 8.73 15.98
CA PRO A 149 -1.36 9.07 14.57
C PRO A 149 -2.13 8.03 13.75
N SER A 150 -3.38 8.34 13.37
CA SER A 150 -4.06 7.52 12.38
C SER A 150 -3.34 7.78 11.08
N THR A 151 -2.79 6.73 10.46
CA THR A 151 -2.34 6.87 9.08
C THR A 151 -3.59 7.27 8.29
N PRO A 152 -3.65 8.49 7.72
CA PRO A 152 -4.86 8.97 7.11
C PRO A 152 -5.22 8.02 5.97
N THR A 153 -6.45 7.49 5.94
CA THR A 153 -6.87 6.58 4.89
C THR A 153 -6.76 7.30 3.54
N PRO A 154 -5.91 6.82 2.61
CA PRO A 154 -5.79 7.45 1.30
C PRO A 154 -7.14 7.44 0.60
N THR A 155 -7.53 8.57 0.04
CA THR A 155 -8.79 8.75 -0.69
C THR A 155 -8.49 9.10 -2.14
N ILE A 156 -8.95 8.27 -3.08
CA ILE A 156 -8.98 8.61 -4.50
C ILE A 156 -10.29 9.33 -4.79
N LEU A 157 -10.21 10.54 -5.34
CA LEU A 157 -11.33 11.25 -5.92
C LEU A 157 -11.46 10.84 -7.39
N GLY A 158 -12.62 10.31 -7.77
CA GLY A 158 -12.90 9.95 -9.14
C GLY A 158 -14.08 8.99 -9.36
N ASP A 159 -14.17 8.44 -10.56
CA ASP A 159 -15.23 7.54 -11.02
C ASP A 159 -14.63 6.16 -11.23
N HIS A 160 -15.24 5.15 -10.61
CA HIS A 160 -14.82 3.75 -10.68
C HIS A 160 -14.74 3.19 -12.12
N ARG A 161 -15.34 3.84 -13.12
CA ARG A 161 -15.26 3.44 -14.53
C ARG A 161 -14.00 3.95 -15.24
N SER A 162 -13.32 4.97 -14.70
CA SER A 162 -12.11 5.52 -15.32
C SER A 162 -10.95 4.52 -15.27
N SER A 163 -10.32 4.26 -16.42
CA SER A 163 -9.16 3.34 -16.52
C SER A 163 -8.04 3.73 -15.54
N TYR A 164 -7.77 5.02 -15.37
CA TYR A 164 -6.73 5.51 -14.47
C TYR A 164 -7.12 5.51 -12.99
N VAL A 165 -8.40 5.75 -12.67
CA VAL A 165 -8.91 5.60 -11.29
C VAL A 165 -8.80 4.13 -10.87
N ARG A 166 -9.21 3.22 -11.76
CA ARG A 166 -9.08 1.77 -11.54
C ARG A 166 -7.62 1.36 -11.38
N SER A 167 -6.71 1.89 -12.20
CA SER A 167 -5.27 1.63 -12.09
C SER A 167 -4.72 1.99 -10.70
N ALA A 168 -5.04 3.20 -10.20
CA ALA A 168 -4.63 3.60 -8.85
C ALA A 168 -5.20 2.67 -7.77
N ARG A 169 -6.51 2.34 -7.85
CA ARG A 169 -7.17 1.41 -6.92
C ARG A 169 -6.58 0.00 -6.97
N ILE A 170 -6.20 -0.50 -8.15
CA ILE A 170 -5.50 -1.78 -8.30
C ILE A 170 -4.17 -1.73 -7.56
N GLY A 171 -3.39 -0.65 -7.71
CA GLY A 171 -2.13 -0.48 -6.98
C GLY A 171 -2.32 -0.59 -5.47
N PHE A 172 -3.30 0.14 -4.90
CA PHE A 172 -3.64 0.06 -3.47
C PHE A 172 -4.02 -1.37 -3.05
N ALA A 173 -4.84 -2.05 -3.85
CA ALA A 173 -5.26 -3.41 -3.56
C ALA A 173 -4.11 -4.44 -3.66
N GLU A 174 -3.19 -4.30 -4.61
CA GLU A 174 -1.98 -5.15 -4.71
C GLU A 174 -1.06 -4.98 -3.50
N LYS A 175 -0.99 -3.76 -2.96
CA LYS A 175 -0.23 -3.45 -1.74
C LYS A 175 -0.95 -3.84 -0.44
N GLY A 176 -2.21 -4.27 -0.52
CA GLY A 176 -3.02 -4.53 0.67
C GLY A 176 -3.32 -3.28 1.50
N VAL A 177 -3.27 -2.09 0.89
CA VAL A 177 -3.52 -0.81 1.54
C VAL A 177 -4.96 -0.39 1.29
N ALA A 178 -5.72 -0.18 2.36
CA ALA A 178 -7.09 0.30 2.26
C ALA A 178 -7.11 1.72 1.65
N CYS A 179 -7.92 1.91 0.61
CA CYS A 179 -8.09 3.20 -0.05
C CYS A 179 -9.57 3.48 -0.29
N ALA A 180 -10.05 4.61 0.19
CA ALA A 180 -11.41 5.07 -0.05
C ALA A 180 -11.55 5.61 -1.48
N LEU A 181 -12.71 5.39 -2.10
CA LEU A 181 -13.09 6.06 -3.35
C LEU A 181 -14.16 7.10 -3.03
N GLN A 182 -13.84 8.37 -3.25
CA GLN A 182 -14.80 9.47 -3.21
C GLN A 182 -15.28 9.75 -4.64
N PRO A 183 -16.56 9.51 -4.97
CA PRO A 183 -17.10 9.85 -6.28
C PRO A 183 -16.90 11.32 -6.62
N ALA A 184 -16.25 11.59 -7.75
CA ALA A 184 -16.06 12.93 -8.27
C ALA A 184 -16.06 12.92 -9.80
N ARG A 185 -16.45 14.03 -10.41
CA ARG A 185 -16.48 14.21 -11.86
C ARG A 185 -15.24 14.98 -12.32
N PRO A 186 -14.72 14.73 -13.54
CA PRO A 186 -13.66 15.56 -14.07
C PRO A 186 -14.15 17.02 -14.17
N GLN A 187 -13.24 17.98 -13.98
CA GLN A 187 -13.52 19.43 -13.98
C GLN A 187 -14.48 19.92 -12.86
N SER A 188 -14.86 19.10 -11.88
CA SER A 188 -15.66 19.58 -10.75
C SER A 188 -14.84 20.46 -9.80
N PRO A 189 -15.48 21.34 -9.00
CA PRO A 189 -14.79 22.19 -8.04
C PRO A 189 -13.91 21.39 -7.07
N GLU A 190 -14.38 20.22 -6.58
CA GLU A 190 -13.58 19.39 -5.67
C GLU A 190 -12.34 18.77 -6.33
N ILE A 191 -12.38 18.45 -7.62
CA ILE A 191 -11.19 18.01 -8.36
C ILE A 191 -10.27 19.19 -8.65
N LEU A 192 -10.80 20.31 -9.12
CA LEU A 192 -9.98 21.49 -9.50
C LEU A 192 -9.25 22.11 -8.30
N ALA A 193 -9.79 21.96 -7.08
CA ALA A 193 -9.13 22.37 -5.86
C ALA A 193 -7.82 21.60 -5.57
N LEU A 194 -7.69 20.38 -6.12
CA LEU A 194 -6.59 19.45 -5.81
C LEU A 194 -5.74 19.09 -7.05
N ASN A 195 -6.32 19.20 -8.24
CA ASN A 195 -5.70 18.88 -9.52
C ASN A 195 -5.98 20.01 -10.53
N PRO A 196 -4.97 20.83 -10.88
CA PRO A 196 -5.17 22.00 -11.75
C PRO A 196 -5.59 21.63 -13.17
N PHE A 197 -5.41 20.38 -13.60
CA PHE A 197 -5.83 19.91 -14.92
C PHE A 197 -7.28 19.42 -14.95
N GLY A 198 -7.94 19.35 -13.80
CA GLY A 198 -9.32 18.87 -13.68
C GLY A 198 -9.49 17.42 -14.14
N LYS A 199 -8.43 16.59 -14.02
CA LYS A 199 -8.40 15.17 -14.40
C LYS A 199 -8.51 14.27 -13.18
N MET A 200 -8.60 12.97 -13.43
CA MET A 200 -8.74 11.94 -12.41
C MET A 200 -7.79 10.78 -12.76
N PRO A 201 -7.31 10.02 -11.76
CA PRO A 201 -7.57 10.16 -10.33
C PRO A 201 -6.86 11.35 -9.70
N THR A 202 -7.40 11.81 -8.57
CA THR A 202 -6.71 12.71 -7.64
C THR A 202 -6.66 12.04 -6.28
N LEU A 203 -5.48 11.92 -5.68
CA LEU A 203 -5.26 11.30 -4.39
C LEU A 203 -5.15 12.37 -3.30
N ARG A 204 -5.86 12.15 -2.20
CA ARG A 204 -5.65 12.82 -0.91
C ARG A 204 -5.19 11.80 0.12
N TRP A 205 -4.04 12.04 0.75
CA TRP A 205 -3.47 11.17 1.76
C TRP A 205 -2.84 12.01 2.88
N GLY A 206 -3.64 12.32 3.90
CA GLY A 206 -3.26 13.32 4.90
C GLY A 206 -3.11 14.68 4.24
N GLU A 207 -1.97 15.34 4.49
CA GLU A 207 -1.60 16.61 3.85
C GLU A 207 -1.11 16.45 2.41
N LEU A 208 -0.76 15.22 1.99
CA LEU A 208 -0.28 14.96 0.65
C LEU A 208 -1.45 14.92 -0.35
N THR A 209 -1.35 15.74 -1.38
CA THR A 209 -2.22 15.67 -2.56
C THR A 209 -1.37 15.30 -3.77
N LEU A 210 -1.80 14.29 -4.53
CA LEU A 210 -1.15 13.88 -5.77
C LEU A 210 -2.16 13.74 -6.90
N TYR A 211 -1.75 14.11 -8.11
CA TYR A 211 -2.38 13.77 -9.37
C TYR A 211 -1.35 13.08 -10.27
N GLU A 212 -1.78 12.57 -11.42
CA GLU A 212 -1.06 11.59 -12.26
C GLU A 212 -0.97 10.18 -11.64
N THR A 213 -1.51 9.19 -12.35
CA THR A 213 -1.56 7.81 -11.87
C THR A 213 -0.17 7.20 -11.66
N SER A 214 0.81 7.52 -12.51
CA SER A 214 2.18 7.03 -12.32
C SER A 214 2.82 7.58 -11.05
N ALA A 215 2.59 8.86 -10.73
CA ALA A 215 3.07 9.47 -9.50
C ALA A 215 2.41 8.83 -8.26
N ILE A 216 1.09 8.59 -8.31
CA ILE A 216 0.36 7.89 -7.25
C ILE A 216 0.91 6.48 -7.03
N LEU A 217 1.08 5.69 -8.09
CA LEU A 217 1.59 4.32 -7.98
C LEU A 217 3.04 4.28 -7.50
N ARG A 218 3.86 5.23 -7.93
CA ARG A 218 5.25 5.36 -7.48
C ARG A 218 5.32 5.68 -5.99
N HIS A 219 4.57 6.68 -5.54
CA HIS A 219 4.52 7.03 -4.12
C HIS A 219 4.09 5.83 -3.29
N LEU A 220 3.02 5.15 -3.70
CA LEU A 220 2.55 3.93 -3.06
C LEU A 220 3.62 2.81 -3.04
N ASP A 221 4.41 2.64 -4.11
CA ASP A 221 5.46 1.63 -4.15
C ASP A 221 6.66 1.94 -3.25
N GLU A 222 6.95 3.23 -3.07
CA GLU A 222 8.06 3.72 -2.25
C GLU A 222 7.69 3.79 -0.75
N THR A 223 6.43 4.05 -0.40
CA THR A 223 6.03 4.30 0.99
C THR A 223 5.27 3.16 1.66
N CYS A 224 4.76 2.17 0.90
CA CYS A 224 4.00 1.07 1.47
C CYS A 224 4.66 -0.30 1.29
N PRO A 225 4.56 -1.17 2.32
CA PRO A 225 5.01 -2.55 2.22
C PRO A 225 4.15 -3.34 1.22
N GLY A 226 4.59 -4.55 0.89
CA GLY A 226 3.92 -5.44 -0.06
C GLY A 226 4.62 -5.53 -1.42
N PRO A 227 4.01 -6.21 -2.40
CA PRO A 227 4.62 -6.48 -3.70
C PRO A 227 5.14 -5.21 -4.37
N ALA A 228 6.32 -5.29 -4.99
CA ALA A 228 6.86 -4.16 -5.73
C ALA A 228 5.99 -3.87 -6.97
N LEU A 229 5.62 -2.60 -7.17
CA LEU A 229 4.90 -2.16 -8.37
C LEU A 229 5.87 -1.72 -9.47
N MET A 230 7.14 -1.50 -9.15
CA MET A 230 8.20 -1.28 -10.13
C MET A 230 9.34 -2.28 -9.94
N PRO A 231 9.99 -2.75 -11.02
CA PRO A 231 11.22 -3.53 -10.89
C PRO A 231 12.30 -2.77 -10.12
N ARG A 232 13.08 -3.49 -9.31
CA ARG A 232 14.20 -2.91 -8.54
C ARG A 232 15.47 -2.76 -9.40
N ASP A 233 15.69 -3.66 -10.35
CA ASP A 233 16.78 -3.57 -11.31
C ASP A 233 16.65 -2.30 -12.18
N PRO A 234 17.70 -1.47 -12.32
CA PRO A 234 17.63 -0.23 -13.07
C PRO A 234 17.19 -0.41 -14.54
N GLY A 235 17.64 -1.46 -15.21
CA GLY A 235 17.32 -1.73 -16.61
C GLY A 235 15.85 -2.14 -16.79
N ALA A 236 15.39 -3.07 -15.95
CA ALA A 236 13.99 -3.49 -15.92
C ALA A 236 13.07 -2.32 -15.54
N ARG A 237 13.48 -1.48 -14.58
CA ARG A 237 12.72 -0.27 -14.18
C ARG A 237 12.63 0.74 -15.33
N ALA A 238 13.71 0.95 -16.07
CA ALA A 238 13.69 1.81 -17.26
C ALA A 238 12.75 1.25 -18.34
N LYS A 239 12.69 -0.07 -18.52
CA LYS A 239 11.73 -0.71 -19.43
C LYS A 239 10.28 -0.58 -18.96
N ALA A 240 10.02 -0.69 -17.66
CA ALA A 240 8.70 -0.42 -17.10
C ALA A 240 8.27 1.03 -17.37
N GLU A 241 9.15 2.00 -17.11
CA GLU A 241 8.88 3.42 -17.35
C GLU A 241 8.66 3.73 -18.83
N GLN A 242 9.42 3.09 -19.73
CA GLN A 242 9.22 3.18 -21.18
C GLN A 242 7.78 2.79 -21.56
N TRP A 243 7.25 1.70 -20.99
CA TRP A 243 5.88 1.26 -21.26
C TRP A 243 4.82 2.14 -20.60
N ILE A 244 5.03 2.61 -19.38
CA ILE A 244 4.15 3.60 -18.73
C ILE A 244 4.03 4.84 -19.63
N SER A 245 5.15 5.37 -20.10
CA SER A 245 5.21 6.52 -21.00
C SER A 245 4.49 6.22 -22.33
N ALA A 246 4.77 5.08 -22.96
CA ALA A 246 4.11 4.70 -24.22
C ALA A 246 2.58 4.52 -24.06
N ILE A 247 2.13 3.96 -22.94
CA ILE A 247 0.71 3.82 -22.63
C ILE A 247 0.07 5.20 -22.51
N ASN A 248 0.67 6.11 -21.75
CA ASN A 248 0.09 7.44 -21.52
C ASN A 248 0.11 8.31 -22.79
N CYS A 249 1.18 8.25 -23.58
CA CYS A 249 1.36 9.10 -24.76
C CYS A 249 0.66 8.57 -26.02
N TYR A 250 0.52 7.25 -26.17
CA TYR A 250 0.03 6.65 -27.43
C TYR A 250 -1.19 5.77 -27.23
N ALA A 251 -1.16 4.84 -26.26
CA ALA A 251 -2.27 3.92 -26.05
C ALA A 251 -3.53 4.65 -25.55
N TYR A 252 -3.41 5.48 -24.52
CA TYR A 252 -4.58 6.14 -23.91
C TYR A 252 -5.30 7.11 -24.86
N PRO A 253 -4.60 8.01 -25.61
CA PRO A 253 -5.27 8.87 -26.58
C PRO A 253 -6.04 8.07 -27.65
N ALA A 254 -5.41 7.06 -28.26
CA ALA A 254 -6.03 6.30 -29.33
C ALA A 254 -7.14 5.35 -28.82
N MET A 255 -6.83 4.57 -27.78
CA MET A 255 -7.70 3.48 -27.30
C MET A 255 -8.80 3.96 -26.37
N VAL A 256 -8.55 4.99 -25.56
CA VAL A 256 -9.54 5.47 -24.59
C VAL A 256 -10.24 6.71 -25.12
N ARG A 257 -9.50 7.80 -25.39
CA ARG A 257 -10.11 9.09 -25.76
C ARG A 257 -10.83 9.02 -27.12
N ASP A 258 -10.18 8.46 -28.12
CA ASP A 258 -10.67 8.48 -29.51
C ASP A 258 -11.50 7.23 -29.87
N TYR A 259 -11.53 6.22 -29.00
CA TYR A 259 -12.31 5.00 -29.20
C TYR A 259 -13.34 4.77 -28.08
N VAL A 260 -12.92 4.35 -26.88
CA VAL A 260 -13.87 4.02 -25.78
C VAL A 260 -14.80 5.18 -25.44
N LEU A 261 -14.28 6.40 -25.28
CA LEU A 261 -15.11 7.55 -24.88
C LEU A 261 -16.10 7.97 -25.97
N GLN A 262 -15.84 7.66 -27.24
CA GLN A 262 -16.79 7.94 -28.32
C GLN A 262 -18.03 7.05 -28.25
N TYR A 263 -17.89 5.82 -27.74
CA TYR A 263 -19.02 4.93 -27.46
C TYR A 263 -19.68 5.22 -26.11
N ALA A 264 -18.89 5.50 -25.07
CA ALA A 264 -19.40 5.71 -23.72
C ALA A 264 -20.09 7.08 -23.54
N PHE A 265 -19.65 8.08 -24.30
CA PHE A 265 -20.20 9.45 -24.28
C PHE A 265 -20.36 9.96 -25.71
N PRO A 266 -21.32 9.39 -26.48
CA PRO A 266 -21.46 9.71 -27.88
C PRO A 266 -21.84 11.17 -28.09
N ARG A 267 -21.20 11.79 -29.09
CA ARG A 267 -21.43 13.20 -29.49
C ARG A 267 -21.65 13.34 -31.00
N GLY A 268 -21.86 12.23 -31.71
CA GLY A 268 -22.19 12.24 -33.12
C GLY A 268 -23.64 12.63 -33.39
N PRO A 269 -24.02 12.74 -34.67
CA PRO A 269 -25.42 12.94 -35.06
C PRO A 269 -26.32 11.90 -34.39
N ASP A 270 -27.51 12.35 -33.96
CA ASP A 270 -28.54 11.51 -33.32
C ASP A 270 -28.07 10.76 -32.06
N GLY A 271 -27.02 11.26 -31.38
CA GLY A 271 -26.47 10.61 -30.20
C GLY A 271 -25.68 9.34 -30.51
N ALA A 272 -25.27 9.14 -31.77
CA ALA A 272 -24.43 8.02 -32.18
C ALA A 272 -22.94 8.25 -31.82
N PRO A 273 -22.14 7.18 -31.67
CA PRO A 273 -20.69 7.30 -31.56
C PRO A 273 -20.09 8.03 -32.78
N ASN A 274 -19.08 8.87 -32.56
CA ASN A 274 -18.43 9.58 -33.65
C ASN A 274 -17.52 8.62 -34.46
N ARG A 275 -18.07 8.01 -35.52
CA ARG A 275 -17.34 7.06 -36.37
C ARG A 275 -16.12 7.66 -37.04
N ALA A 276 -16.14 8.94 -37.43
CA ALA A 276 -14.97 9.56 -38.05
C ALA A 276 -13.75 9.58 -37.10
N VAL A 277 -13.96 9.87 -35.81
CA VAL A 277 -12.90 9.83 -34.80
C VAL A 277 -12.46 8.38 -34.52
N ILE A 278 -13.41 7.46 -34.37
CA ILE A 278 -13.15 6.04 -34.13
C ILE A 278 -12.30 5.45 -35.26
N ASP A 279 -12.74 5.61 -36.51
CA ASP A 279 -12.12 5.02 -37.70
C ASP A 279 -10.71 5.59 -37.93
N ALA A 280 -10.51 6.88 -37.65
CA ALA A 280 -9.20 7.53 -37.70
C ALA A 280 -8.23 7.02 -36.62
N ALA A 281 -8.73 6.58 -35.47
CA ALA A 281 -7.91 6.04 -34.39
C ALA A 281 -7.48 4.57 -34.62
N LEU A 282 -8.25 3.80 -35.39
CA LEU A 282 -8.02 2.35 -35.58
C LEU A 282 -6.58 1.98 -36.04
N PRO A 283 -5.91 2.71 -36.96
CA PRO A 283 -4.54 2.40 -37.33
C PRO A 283 -3.55 2.48 -36.15
N GLU A 284 -3.64 3.53 -35.32
CA GLU A 284 -2.75 3.68 -34.16
C GLU A 284 -3.09 2.67 -33.07
N ILE A 285 -4.38 2.34 -32.88
CA ILE A 285 -4.78 1.25 -31.97
C ILE A 285 -4.17 -0.08 -32.42
N ARG A 286 -4.26 -0.42 -33.71
CA ARG A 286 -3.67 -1.65 -34.26
C ARG A 286 -2.16 -1.70 -34.10
N LYS A 287 -1.48 -0.58 -34.34
CA LYS A 287 -0.03 -0.44 -34.13
C LYS A 287 0.34 -0.64 -32.66
N MET A 288 -0.38 0.00 -31.73
CA MET A 288 -0.13 -0.14 -30.30
C MET A 288 -0.38 -1.59 -29.83
N CYS A 289 -1.50 -2.20 -30.23
CA CYS A 289 -1.79 -3.59 -29.92
C CYS A 289 -0.69 -4.54 -30.45
N GLY A 290 -0.20 -4.31 -31.67
CA GLY A 290 0.90 -5.10 -32.23
C GLY A 290 2.22 -4.94 -31.45
N ALA A 291 2.53 -3.72 -31.02
CA ALA A 291 3.72 -3.45 -30.20
C ALA A 291 3.63 -4.14 -28.83
N LEU A 292 2.47 -4.04 -28.16
CA LEU A 292 2.22 -4.69 -26.87
C LEU A 292 2.23 -6.22 -26.99
N ASP A 293 1.59 -6.78 -28.01
CA ASP A 293 1.55 -8.22 -28.23
C ASP A 293 2.95 -8.80 -28.45
N LYS A 294 3.75 -8.13 -29.27
CA LYS A 294 5.15 -8.50 -29.50
C LYS A 294 5.99 -8.39 -28.22
N ALA A 295 5.77 -7.34 -27.43
CA ALA A 295 6.51 -7.11 -26.19
C ALA A 295 6.18 -8.15 -25.11
N LEU A 296 4.92 -8.52 -25.01
CA LEU A 296 4.47 -9.59 -24.11
C LEU A 296 5.04 -10.93 -24.56
N GLY A 297 4.97 -11.28 -25.85
CA GLY A 297 5.51 -12.55 -26.34
C GLY A 297 4.98 -13.72 -25.51
N ALA A 298 5.86 -14.52 -24.91
CA ALA A 298 5.49 -15.59 -23.98
C ALA A 298 5.28 -15.14 -22.52
N ASN A 299 5.64 -13.89 -22.18
CA ASN A 299 5.53 -13.35 -20.82
C ASN A 299 4.09 -12.98 -20.48
N ASP A 300 3.79 -13.00 -19.18
CA ASP A 300 2.49 -12.56 -18.66
C ASP A 300 2.43 -11.07 -18.34
N PHE A 301 3.59 -10.39 -18.28
CA PHE A 301 3.73 -8.99 -17.87
C PHE A 301 4.74 -8.25 -18.76
N LEU A 302 4.56 -6.93 -18.92
CA LEU A 302 5.28 -6.09 -19.88
C LEU A 302 6.74 -5.80 -19.52
N ALA A 303 7.07 -5.80 -18.23
CA ALA A 303 8.38 -5.37 -17.75
C ALA A 303 9.14 -6.45 -16.95
N GLY A 304 8.85 -7.73 -17.21
CA GLY A 304 9.58 -8.86 -16.63
C GLY A 304 8.68 -10.05 -16.26
N GLY A 305 9.17 -10.89 -15.36
CA GLY A 305 8.45 -12.09 -14.89
C GLY A 305 7.37 -11.82 -13.83
N THR A 306 7.24 -10.59 -13.35
CA THR A 306 6.30 -10.20 -12.29
C THR A 306 5.45 -9.01 -12.70
N MET A 307 4.25 -8.93 -12.14
CA MET A 307 3.33 -7.81 -12.32
C MET A 307 3.96 -6.48 -11.91
N SER A 308 3.73 -5.43 -12.69
CA SER A 308 4.23 -4.08 -12.43
C SER A 308 3.26 -2.99 -12.87
N ALA A 309 3.57 -1.73 -12.57
CA ALA A 309 2.79 -0.54 -12.91
C ALA A 309 2.36 -0.45 -14.39
N PRO A 310 3.19 -0.73 -15.42
CA PRO A 310 2.70 -0.75 -16.80
C PRO A 310 1.55 -1.75 -17.02
N ASP A 311 1.56 -2.90 -16.34
CA ASP A 311 0.48 -3.90 -16.42
C ASP A 311 -0.79 -3.39 -15.72
N ILE A 312 -0.62 -2.75 -14.55
CA ILE A 312 -1.71 -2.09 -13.80
C ILE A 312 -2.40 -1.03 -14.65
N LEU A 313 -1.64 -0.22 -15.39
CA LEU A 313 -2.16 0.82 -16.28
C LEU A 313 -2.86 0.23 -17.50
N LEU A 314 -2.26 -0.79 -18.11
CA LEU A 314 -2.73 -1.35 -19.37
C LEU A 314 -4.01 -2.16 -19.20
N ALA A 315 -4.13 -2.96 -18.14
CA ALA A 315 -5.21 -3.94 -18.03
C ALA A 315 -6.61 -3.30 -18.06
N PRO A 316 -6.89 -2.19 -17.35
CA PRO A 316 -8.15 -1.47 -17.47
C PRO A 316 -8.44 -0.94 -18.87
N ILE A 317 -7.42 -0.49 -19.61
CA ILE A 317 -7.57 0.06 -20.96
C ILE A 317 -8.00 -1.03 -21.93
N ILE A 318 -7.31 -2.18 -21.93
CA ILE A 318 -7.62 -3.30 -22.83
C ILE A 318 -9.02 -3.85 -22.54
N ALA A 319 -9.39 -3.97 -21.27
CA ALA A 319 -10.73 -4.42 -20.89
C ALA A 319 -11.82 -3.44 -21.37
N SER A 320 -11.58 -2.13 -21.25
CA SER A 320 -12.49 -1.11 -21.77
C SER A 320 -12.64 -1.16 -23.29
N VAL A 321 -11.54 -1.35 -24.03
CA VAL A 321 -11.59 -1.53 -25.50
C VAL A 321 -12.41 -2.77 -25.85
N ARG A 322 -12.11 -3.92 -25.22
CA ARG A 322 -12.80 -5.20 -25.48
C ARG A 322 -14.32 -5.10 -25.30
N ALA A 323 -14.77 -4.27 -24.34
CA ALA A 323 -16.18 -4.09 -24.02
C ALA A 323 -16.97 -3.27 -25.07
N MET A 324 -16.31 -2.59 -26.00
CA MET A 324 -16.97 -1.81 -27.05
C MET A 324 -17.47 -2.71 -28.20
N PRO A 325 -18.48 -2.29 -28.99
CA PRO A 325 -19.12 -3.13 -30.02
C PRO A 325 -18.18 -3.83 -31.02
N ASP A 326 -17.06 -3.20 -31.41
CA ASP A 326 -16.06 -3.78 -32.33
C ASP A 326 -14.78 -4.24 -31.61
N GLY A 327 -14.72 -4.09 -30.29
CA GLY A 327 -13.50 -4.21 -29.49
C GLY A 327 -12.94 -5.63 -29.44
N ALA A 328 -13.82 -6.63 -29.30
CA ALA A 328 -13.41 -8.04 -29.28
C ALA A 328 -12.77 -8.46 -30.62
N ALA A 329 -13.35 -8.04 -31.74
CA ALA A 329 -12.81 -8.30 -33.07
C ALA A 329 -11.49 -7.55 -33.31
N LEU A 330 -11.42 -6.29 -32.85
CA LEU A 330 -10.20 -5.47 -32.94
C LEU A 330 -9.02 -6.10 -32.18
N LEU A 331 -9.28 -6.73 -31.03
CA LEU A 331 -8.25 -7.38 -30.22
C LEU A 331 -7.95 -8.83 -30.64
N ALA A 332 -8.79 -9.45 -31.46
CA ALA A 332 -8.69 -10.87 -31.81
C ALA A 332 -7.33 -11.31 -32.39
N PRO A 333 -6.63 -10.51 -33.21
CA PRO A 333 -5.33 -10.89 -33.77
C PRO A 333 -4.19 -10.96 -32.74
N TYR A 334 -4.36 -10.39 -31.55
CA TYR A 334 -3.28 -10.18 -30.57
C TYR A 334 -3.37 -11.18 -29.42
N ALA A 335 -2.91 -12.41 -29.67
CA ALA A 335 -3.07 -13.53 -28.74
C ALA A 335 -2.32 -13.34 -27.41
N ASN A 336 -1.11 -12.77 -27.43
CA ASN A 336 -0.30 -12.54 -26.24
C ASN A 336 -0.88 -11.43 -25.37
N LEU A 337 -1.33 -10.35 -26.01
CA LEU A 337 -2.02 -9.25 -25.34
C LEU A 337 -3.30 -9.73 -24.64
N ARG A 338 -4.11 -10.53 -25.33
CA ARG A 338 -5.33 -11.10 -24.74
C ARG A 338 -5.02 -12.03 -23.58
N ARG A 339 -4.06 -12.96 -23.73
CA ARG A 339 -3.64 -13.89 -22.66
C ARG A 339 -3.20 -13.14 -21.40
N ALA A 340 -2.28 -12.17 -21.57
CA ALA A 340 -1.76 -11.39 -20.46
C ALA A 340 -2.89 -10.59 -19.77
N ASN A 341 -3.79 -9.98 -20.55
CA ASN A 341 -4.92 -9.25 -20.00
C ASN A 341 -5.87 -10.17 -19.24
N GLU A 342 -6.24 -11.33 -19.79
CA GLU A 342 -7.12 -12.30 -19.13
C GLU A 342 -6.55 -12.78 -17.80
N LYS A 343 -5.24 -13.03 -17.74
CA LYS A 343 -4.55 -13.34 -16.49
C LYS A 343 -4.59 -12.19 -15.49
N PHE A 344 -4.41 -10.95 -15.94
CA PHE A 344 -4.43 -9.79 -15.06
C PHE A 344 -5.84 -9.50 -14.52
N VAL A 345 -6.87 -9.54 -15.36
CA VAL A 345 -8.25 -9.20 -14.94
C VAL A 345 -8.86 -10.24 -13.99
N ALA A 346 -8.30 -11.44 -13.93
CA ALA A 346 -8.66 -12.47 -12.95
C ALA A 346 -8.10 -12.21 -11.55
N ARG A 347 -7.20 -11.23 -11.37
CA ARG A 347 -6.59 -10.94 -10.07
C ARG A 347 -7.61 -10.36 -9.08
N PRO A 348 -7.57 -10.74 -7.78
CA PRO A 348 -8.46 -10.19 -6.76
C PRO A 348 -8.41 -8.66 -6.67
N SER A 349 -7.23 -8.06 -6.83
CA SER A 349 -7.01 -6.61 -6.86
C SER A 349 -7.80 -5.92 -7.97
N TYR A 350 -7.81 -6.50 -9.17
CA TYR A 350 -8.55 -5.99 -10.33
C TYR A 350 -10.05 -6.08 -10.11
N LEU A 351 -10.53 -7.21 -9.60
CA LEU A 351 -11.95 -7.42 -9.29
C LEU A 351 -12.41 -6.44 -8.20
N HIS A 352 -11.62 -6.23 -7.15
CA HIS A 352 -11.89 -5.25 -6.10
C HIS A 352 -11.98 -3.83 -6.67
N ALA A 353 -10.99 -3.40 -7.46
CA ALA A 353 -10.93 -2.07 -8.04
C ALA A 353 -12.03 -1.77 -9.07
N SER A 354 -12.72 -2.81 -9.56
CA SER A 354 -13.84 -2.69 -10.51
C SER A 354 -15.21 -2.54 -9.84
N LYS A 355 -15.30 -2.76 -8.52
CA LYS A 355 -16.55 -2.57 -7.78
C LYS A 355 -16.91 -1.08 -7.69
N PRO A 356 -18.19 -0.70 -7.86
CA PRO A 356 -18.65 0.64 -7.48
C PRO A 356 -18.42 0.86 -5.98
N PRO A 357 -18.34 2.12 -5.52
CA PRO A 357 -18.35 2.40 -4.09
C PRO A 357 -19.65 1.86 -3.48
N GLU A 358 -19.57 1.34 -2.26
CA GLU A 358 -20.76 0.93 -1.51
C GLU A 358 -21.67 2.16 -1.36
N ALA A 359 -22.98 1.97 -1.58
CA ALA A 359 -23.95 3.04 -1.38
C ALA A 359 -23.93 3.42 0.11
N ALA A 360 -23.67 4.71 0.38
CA ALA A 360 -23.67 5.27 1.73
C ALA A 360 -25.07 5.26 2.35
#